data_AF-A0A7S1QC74-F1
#
_entry.id   AF-A0A7S1QC74-F1
#
_cell.length_a   1.000
_cell.length_b   1.000
_cell.length_c   1.000
_cell.angle_alpha   90.00
_cell.angle_beta   90.00
_cell.angle_gamma   90.00
#
_symmetry.space_group_name_H-M   'P 1'
#
loop_
_entity.id
_entity.type
_entity.pdbx_description
1 polymer ?
#
loop_
_entity_poly.entity_id
_entity_poly.type
_entity_poly.pdbx_seq_one_letter_code
_entity_poly.pdbx_strand_id
1 'polypeptide(L)'
;PLEDRVLLPDYSAEGMRLSLEESLQRMGVQRCHSLRLHDPDSIEGALEESLGQHGAIVGLRQLRQEGLIDRVSLGMNAHRDHKVVTPATGGLETTSWKPSVIIDLLQRAPEGTFDSALLAYGWNLVSQDAWPVMCECQARGIRVHIAGVFSGLHHVN
;
A
#
# COMPACT_ATOMS: atom_id res chain seq x y z
N PRO A 1 -17.61 -19.58 -3.12
CA PRO A 1 -17.85 -19.33 -1.68
C PRO A 1 -16.60 -18.68 -1.06
N LEU A 2 -16.68 -17.89 0.02
CA LEU A 2 -15.47 -17.30 0.64
C LEU A 2 -14.51 -18.37 1.18
N GLU A 3 -15.06 -19.53 1.56
CA GLU A 3 -14.39 -20.71 2.09
C GLU A 3 -13.47 -21.43 1.10
N ASP A 4 -13.59 -21.18 -0.21
CA ASP A 4 -12.71 -21.77 -1.26
C ASP A 4 -11.60 -20.82 -1.74
N ARG A 5 -11.47 -19.63 -1.14
CA ARG A 5 -10.53 -18.60 -1.62
C ARG A 5 -9.16 -18.75 -0.95
N VAL A 6 -8.11 -18.61 -1.76
CA VAL A 6 -6.72 -18.61 -1.32
C VAL A 6 -6.17 -17.19 -1.35
N LEU A 7 -5.34 -16.84 -0.36
CA LEU A 7 -4.61 -15.57 -0.36
C LEU A 7 -3.50 -15.64 -1.41
N LEU A 8 -3.64 -14.83 -2.46
CA LEU A 8 -2.65 -14.66 -3.51
C LEU A 8 -2.18 -13.20 -3.52
N PRO A 9 -0.91 -12.91 -3.22
CA PRO A 9 -0.36 -11.56 -3.32
C PRO A 9 -0.07 -11.21 -4.79
N ASP A 10 -1.11 -10.95 -5.56
CA ASP A 10 -1.02 -10.58 -6.98
C ASP A 10 -0.87 -9.05 -7.13
N TYR A 11 0.37 -8.61 -7.34
CA TYR A 11 0.70 -7.19 -7.58
C TYR A 11 0.82 -6.85 -9.08
N SER A 12 0.15 -7.61 -9.95
CA SER A 12 0.02 -7.28 -11.36
C SER A 12 -1.08 -6.24 -11.62
N ALA A 13 -1.08 -5.67 -12.83
CA ALA A 13 -2.15 -4.80 -13.29
C ALA A 13 -3.51 -5.52 -13.36
N GLU A 14 -3.51 -6.80 -13.75
CA GLU A 14 -4.71 -7.64 -13.80
C GLU A 14 -5.22 -7.94 -12.39
N GLY A 15 -4.32 -8.21 -11.44
CA GLY A 15 -4.64 -8.39 -10.02
C GLY A 15 -5.35 -7.19 -9.42
N MET A 16 -4.89 -5.96 -9.75
CA MET A 16 -5.57 -4.73 -9.29
C MET A 16 -6.98 -4.59 -9.84
N ARG A 17 -7.21 -4.93 -11.11
CA ARG A 17 -8.53 -4.89 -11.73
C ARG A 17 -9.47 -5.92 -11.11
N LEU A 18 -9.02 -7.17 -11.03
CA LEU A 18 -9.81 -8.25 -10.44
C LEU A 18 -10.17 -7.93 -8.98
N SER A 19 -9.21 -7.45 -8.20
CA SER A 19 -9.41 -7.05 -6.82
C SER A 19 -10.46 -5.94 -6.67
N LEU A 20 -10.44 -4.93 -7.55
CA LEU A 20 -11.47 -3.88 -7.58
C LEU A 20 -12.85 -4.45 -7.94
N GLU A 21 -12.95 -5.18 -9.06
CA GLU A 21 -14.21 -5.70 -9.59
C GLU A 21 -14.94 -6.56 -8.55
N GLU A 22 -14.24 -7.52 -7.95
CA GLU A 22 -14.85 -8.36 -6.93
C GLU A 22 -15.17 -7.58 -5.64
N SER A 23 -14.40 -6.55 -5.31
CA SER A 23 -14.68 -5.71 -4.15
C SER A 23 -15.96 -4.89 -4.33
N LEU A 24 -16.16 -4.31 -5.52
CA LEU A 24 -17.38 -3.60 -5.86
C LEU A 24 -18.60 -4.53 -5.82
N GLN A 25 -18.46 -5.74 -6.37
CA GLN A 25 -19.50 -6.77 -6.30
C GLN A 25 -19.87 -7.12 -4.86
N ARG A 26 -18.89 -7.34 -3.98
CA ARG A 26 -19.13 -7.68 -2.56
C ARG A 26 -19.75 -6.54 -1.78
N MET A 27 -19.33 -5.31 -2.03
CA MET A 27 -19.88 -4.13 -1.35
C MET A 27 -21.27 -3.74 -1.87
N GLY A 28 -21.67 -4.22 -3.06
CA GLY A 28 -22.91 -3.81 -3.70
C GLY A 28 -22.90 -2.34 -4.15
N VAL A 29 -21.71 -1.80 -4.47
CA VAL A 29 -21.53 -0.41 -4.92
C VAL A 29 -20.94 -0.36 -6.32
N GLN A 30 -21.21 0.73 -7.05
CA GLN A 30 -20.78 0.86 -8.43
C GLN A 30 -19.36 1.42 -8.60
N ARG A 31 -18.85 2.16 -7.60
CA ARG A 31 -17.48 2.67 -7.63
C ARG A 31 -16.92 2.84 -6.22
N CYS A 32 -15.60 2.90 -6.14
CA CYS A 32 -14.89 3.46 -4.99
C CYS A 32 -14.17 4.75 -5.39
N HIS A 33 -14.05 5.70 -4.46
CA HIS A 33 -13.35 6.95 -4.74
C HIS A 33 -11.84 6.73 -4.90
N SER A 34 -11.25 5.89 -4.06
CA SER A 34 -9.82 5.64 -4.06
C SER A 34 -9.48 4.17 -3.85
N LEU A 35 -8.41 3.73 -4.50
CA LEU A 35 -7.82 2.40 -4.34
C LEU A 35 -6.35 2.51 -3.96
N ARG A 36 -5.87 1.60 -3.11
CA ARG A 36 -4.51 1.64 -2.56
C ARG A 36 -3.65 0.50 -3.09
N LEU A 37 -2.42 0.82 -3.49
CA LEU A 37 -1.31 -0.15 -3.47
C LEU A 37 -0.94 -0.36 -2.00
N HIS A 38 -1.08 -1.58 -1.50
CA HIS A 38 -0.93 -1.88 -0.07
C HIS A 38 0.26 -2.78 0.19
N ASP A 39 1.21 -2.34 1.02
CA ASP A 39 2.34 -3.12 1.56
C ASP A 39 3.07 -4.05 0.56
N PRO A 40 3.45 -3.59 -0.65
CA PRO A 40 4.24 -4.42 -1.58
C PRO A 40 5.66 -4.72 -1.04
N ASP A 41 6.10 -4.02 0.01
CA ASP A 41 7.35 -4.31 0.73
C ASP A 41 7.22 -5.46 1.74
N SER A 42 5.99 -5.83 2.13
CA SER A 42 5.74 -6.96 3.02
C SER A 42 5.71 -8.31 2.30
N ILE A 43 5.80 -8.36 0.97
CA ILE A 43 5.83 -9.62 0.21
C ILE A 43 7.09 -9.64 -0.66
N GLU A 44 7.84 -10.75 -0.58
CA GLU A 44 9.02 -10.94 -1.42
C GLU A 44 8.69 -10.77 -2.92
N GLY A 45 9.43 -9.90 -3.60
CA GLY A 45 9.28 -9.64 -5.04
C GLY A 45 8.13 -8.69 -5.42
N ALA A 46 7.16 -8.44 -4.54
CA ALA A 46 5.97 -7.64 -4.86
C ALA A 46 6.28 -6.16 -5.13
N LEU A 47 7.32 -5.60 -4.51
CA LEU A 47 7.78 -4.23 -4.81
C LEU A 47 8.21 -4.09 -6.28
N GLU A 48 9.05 -5.03 -6.75
CA GLU A 48 9.54 -5.04 -8.13
C GLU A 48 8.42 -5.37 -9.12
N GLU A 49 7.54 -6.31 -8.77
CA GLU A 49 6.34 -6.60 -9.57
C GLU A 49 5.44 -5.36 -9.70
N SER A 50 5.17 -4.66 -8.59
CA SER A 50 4.34 -3.44 -8.57
C SER A 50 4.88 -2.33 -9.48
N LEU A 51 6.20 -2.19 -9.54
CA LEU A 51 6.93 -1.19 -10.33
C LEU A 51 7.14 -1.61 -11.80
N GLY A 52 6.92 -2.89 -12.11
CA GLY A 52 7.11 -3.45 -13.45
C GLY A 52 6.14 -2.91 -14.50
N GLN A 53 6.43 -3.17 -15.78
CA GLN A 53 5.62 -2.71 -16.92
C GLN A 53 4.19 -3.28 -16.93
N HIS A 54 3.99 -4.42 -16.25
CA HIS A 54 2.69 -5.06 -16.05
C HIS A 54 2.25 -5.04 -14.58
N GLY A 55 2.85 -4.16 -13.77
CA GLY A 55 2.67 -4.09 -12.33
C GLY A 55 1.43 -3.32 -11.87
N ALA A 56 1.17 -3.41 -10.57
CA ALA A 56 0.04 -2.77 -9.90
C ALA A 56 -0.01 -1.25 -10.12
N ILE A 57 1.13 -0.57 -10.22
CA ILE A 57 1.15 0.88 -10.50
C ILE A 57 0.56 1.18 -11.87
N VAL A 58 0.85 0.37 -12.89
CA VAL A 58 0.26 0.51 -14.22
C VAL A 58 -1.25 0.26 -14.16
N GLY A 59 -1.67 -0.82 -13.51
CA GLY A 59 -3.10 -1.15 -13.34
C GLY A 59 -3.88 -0.04 -12.62
N LEU A 60 -3.39 0.46 -11.50
CA LEU A 60 -4.03 1.55 -10.75
C LEU A 60 -4.19 2.82 -11.58
N ARG A 61 -3.17 3.17 -12.37
CA ARG A 61 -3.24 4.33 -13.27
C ARG A 61 -4.26 4.11 -14.39
N GLN A 62 -4.35 2.91 -14.96
CA GLN A 62 -5.37 2.56 -15.96
C GLN A 62 -6.78 2.64 -15.37
N LEU A 63 -7.01 2.07 -14.19
CA LEU A 63 -8.30 2.16 -13.48
C LEU A 63 -8.74 3.61 -13.26
N ARG A 64 -7.80 4.51 -12.92
CA ARG A 64 -8.07 5.95 -12.82
C ARG A 64 -8.37 6.59 -14.17
N GLN A 65 -7.63 6.24 -15.22
CA GLN A 65 -7.86 6.75 -16.59
C GLN A 65 -9.22 6.34 -17.16
N GLU A 66 -9.68 5.13 -16.84
CA GLU A 66 -11.00 4.63 -17.22
C GLU A 66 -12.15 5.20 -16.36
N GLY A 67 -11.84 5.96 -15.31
CA GLY A 67 -12.83 6.55 -14.42
C GLY A 67 -13.43 5.58 -13.39
N LEU A 68 -12.91 4.34 -13.30
CA LEU A 68 -13.37 3.34 -12.33
C LEU A 68 -13.06 3.75 -10.89
N ILE A 69 -11.98 4.51 -10.70
CA ILE A 69 -11.60 5.18 -9.45
C ILE A 69 -11.24 6.64 -9.70
N ASP A 70 -11.38 7.51 -8.70
CA ASP A 70 -10.96 8.92 -8.81
C ASP A 70 -9.49 9.12 -8.41
N ARG A 71 -9.02 8.35 -7.43
CA ARG A 71 -7.73 8.57 -6.75
C ARG A 71 -6.93 7.30 -6.56
N VAL A 72 -5.65 7.36 -6.88
CA VAL A 72 -4.70 6.29 -6.55
C VAL A 72 -4.01 6.67 -5.24
N SER A 73 -3.93 5.74 -4.30
CA SER A 73 -3.29 5.96 -3.01
C SER A 73 -2.25 4.90 -2.71
N LEU A 74 -1.27 5.23 -1.88
CA LEU A 74 -0.37 4.27 -1.25
C LEU A 74 -0.90 3.93 0.15
N GLY A 75 -0.80 2.69 0.60
CA GLY A 75 -1.15 2.29 1.96
C GLY A 75 -0.05 1.43 2.59
N MET A 76 0.66 1.98 3.57
CA MET A 76 1.86 1.34 4.13
C MET A 76 1.80 1.17 5.64
N ASN A 77 2.22 0.00 6.14
CA ASN A 77 2.58 -0.21 7.54
C ASN A 77 4.01 0.31 7.81
N ALA A 78 4.11 1.60 8.13
CA ALA A 78 5.36 2.36 8.22
C ALA A 78 5.97 2.36 9.64
N HIS A 79 6.22 1.19 10.22
CA HIS A 79 6.78 1.04 11.57
C HIS A 79 7.93 0.03 11.60
N ARG A 80 8.76 0.09 12.66
CA ARG A 80 9.98 -0.72 12.79
C ARG A 80 9.73 -2.23 12.82
N ASP A 81 8.59 -2.67 13.36
CA ASP A 81 8.24 -4.10 13.51
C ASP A 81 7.49 -4.63 12.27
N HIS A 82 8.02 -4.32 11.09
CA HIS A 82 7.42 -4.69 9.81
C HIS A 82 7.60 -6.19 9.54
N LYS A 83 6.50 -6.84 9.15
CA LYS A 83 6.47 -8.27 8.89
C LYS A 83 6.53 -8.51 7.39
N VAL A 84 7.49 -9.31 6.96
CA VAL A 84 7.64 -9.75 5.58
C VAL A 84 7.19 -11.20 5.49
N VAL A 85 6.35 -11.47 4.49
CA VAL A 85 5.97 -12.82 4.08
C VAL A 85 6.94 -13.25 3.00
N THR A 86 7.57 -14.39 3.22
CA THR A 86 8.50 -15.03 2.28
C THR A 86 7.88 -16.34 1.80
N PRO A 87 7.08 -16.33 0.72
CA PRO A 87 6.36 -17.51 0.26
C PRO A 87 7.29 -18.70 -0.03
N ALA A 88 8.51 -18.42 -0.49
CA ALA A 88 9.52 -19.43 -0.78
C ALA A 88 10.03 -20.18 0.46
N THR A 89 9.98 -19.56 1.65
CA THR A 89 10.46 -20.16 2.90
C THR A 89 9.33 -20.54 3.86
N GLY A 90 8.08 -20.22 3.52
CA GLY A 90 6.90 -20.53 4.33
C GLY A 90 6.82 -19.77 5.65
N GLY A 91 7.60 -18.70 5.80
CA GLY A 91 7.80 -17.97 7.06
C GLY A 91 7.20 -16.56 7.09
N LEU A 92 6.96 -16.09 8.31
CA LEU A 92 6.71 -14.68 8.63
C LEU A 92 7.96 -14.16 9.35
N GLU A 93 8.73 -13.31 8.69
CA GLU A 93 9.93 -12.71 9.28
C GLU A 93 9.64 -11.29 9.73
N THR A 94 10.07 -10.93 10.94
CA THR A 94 10.05 -9.52 11.37
C THR A 94 11.36 -8.89 10.93
N THR A 95 11.27 -7.90 10.04
CA THR A 95 12.43 -7.17 9.55
C THR A 95 12.43 -5.77 10.15
N SER A 96 13.61 -5.20 10.39
CA SER A 96 13.72 -3.79 10.73
C SER A 96 13.43 -2.95 9.49
N TRP A 97 12.17 -2.56 9.33
CA TRP A 97 11.77 -1.71 8.21
C TRP A 97 12.48 -0.37 8.25
N LYS A 98 12.73 0.15 7.04
CA LYS A 98 13.40 1.42 6.83
C LYS A 98 12.52 2.33 5.96
N PRO A 99 12.42 3.63 6.30
CA PRO A 99 11.75 4.62 5.46
C PRO A 99 12.18 4.61 3.99
N SER A 100 13.44 4.23 3.72
CA SER A 100 14.02 4.17 2.38
C SER A 100 13.24 3.25 1.43
N VAL A 101 12.55 2.22 1.92
CA VAL A 101 11.80 1.30 1.06
C VAL A 101 10.58 2.00 0.45
N ILE A 102 9.82 2.74 1.27
CA ILE A 102 8.69 3.53 0.77
C ILE A 102 9.19 4.69 -0.11
N ILE A 103 10.30 5.33 0.30
CA ILE A 103 10.88 6.43 -0.48
C ILE A 103 11.33 5.94 -1.87
N ASP A 104 11.96 4.77 -1.97
CA ASP A 104 12.35 4.16 -3.25
C ASP A 104 11.12 3.91 -4.15
N LEU A 105 10.05 3.34 -3.58
CA LEU A 105 8.78 3.15 -4.29
C LEU A 105 8.24 4.48 -4.82
N LEU A 106 8.15 5.50 -3.96
CA LEU A 106 7.65 6.82 -4.33
C LEU A 106 8.50 7.46 -5.43
N GLN A 107 9.82 7.27 -5.39
CA GLN A 107 10.80 7.81 -6.34
C GLN A 107 10.75 7.12 -7.70
N ARG A 108 10.55 5.81 -7.72
CA ARG A 108 10.52 4.99 -8.95
C ARG A 108 9.15 4.98 -9.61
N ALA A 109 8.07 5.21 -8.86
CA ALA A 109 6.74 5.38 -9.42
C ALA A 109 6.70 6.63 -10.33
N PRO A 110 6.01 6.59 -11.49
CA PRO A 110 5.82 7.76 -12.33
C PRO A 110 5.21 8.93 -11.55
N GLU A 111 5.63 10.15 -11.85
CA GLU A 111 5.09 11.35 -11.21
C GLU A 111 3.56 11.45 -11.38
N GLY A 112 2.87 11.91 -10.34
CA GLY A 112 1.40 11.97 -10.32
C GLY A 112 0.71 10.60 -10.23
N THR A 113 1.44 9.52 -9.95
CA THR A 113 0.84 8.21 -9.64
C THR A 113 -0.04 8.31 -8.40
N PHE A 114 0.51 8.69 -7.26
CA PHE A 114 -0.21 8.71 -5.98
C PHE A 114 -0.79 10.09 -5.68
N ASP A 115 -2.08 10.13 -5.35
CA ASP A 115 -2.79 11.31 -4.85
C ASP A 115 -2.67 11.48 -3.32
N SER A 116 -2.51 10.35 -2.61
CA SER A 116 -2.37 10.31 -1.16
C SER A 116 -1.63 9.06 -0.67
N ALA A 117 -1.05 9.11 0.52
CA ALA A 117 -0.42 7.99 1.19
C ALA A 117 -1.01 7.83 2.59
N LEU A 118 -1.50 6.64 2.93
CA LEU A 118 -1.84 6.25 4.29
C LEU A 118 -0.62 5.58 4.91
N LEU A 119 -0.10 6.14 5.99
CA LEU A 119 1.04 5.62 6.73
C LEU A 119 0.55 5.17 8.11
N ALA A 120 0.37 3.86 8.28
CA ALA A 120 -0.05 3.27 9.53
C ALA A 120 1.14 3.13 10.49
N TYR A 121 0.91 3.48 11.76
CA TYR A 121 1.82 3.35 12.90
C TYR A 121 3.10 4.17 12.85
N GLY A 122 3.46 4.77 11.71
CA GLY A 122 4.71 5.51 11.55
C GLY A 122 4.74 6.91 12.16
N TRP A 123 3.61 7.43 12.66
CA TRP A 123 3.56 8.67 13.41
C TRP A 123 2.51 8.63 14.53
N ASN A 124 2.99 8.72 15.77
CA ASN A 124 2.22 8.74 16.99
C ASN A 124 3.06 9.41 18.10
N LEU A 125 2.62 9.37 19.37
CA LEU A 125 3.35 10.01 20.47
C LEU A 125 4.73 9.39 20.76
N VAL A 126 4.92 8.10 20.46
CA VAL A 126 6.13 7.35 20.82
C VAL A 126 7.02 7.00 19.62
N SER A 127 6.54 7.18 18.39
CA SER A 127 7.28 6.97 17.15
C SER A 127 6.97 8.04 16.11
N GLN A 128 8.00 8.50 15.42
CA GLN A 128 7.94 9.40 14.27
C GLN A 128 8.72 8.83 13.08
N ASP A 129 8.81 7.50 12.98
CA ASP A 129 9.66 6.81 12.02
C ASP A 129 9.27 7.07 10.56
N ALA A 130 8.01 7.40 10.29
CA ALA A 130 7.55 7.77 8.95
C ALA A 130 7.94 9.21 8.55
N TRP A 131 8.57 10.01 9.41
CA TRP A 131 8.92 11.40 9.09
C TRP A 131 9.63 11.57 7.74
N PRO A 132 10.67 10.79 7.39
CA PRO A 132 11.33 10.93 6.09
C PRO A 132 10.39 10.66 4.91
N VAL A 133 9.46 9.71 5.05
CA VAL A 133 8.45 9.40 4.04
C VAL A 133 7.47 10.56 3.90
N MET A 134 7.07 11.20 5.01
CA MET A 134 6.19 12.37 4.97
C MET A 134 6.83 13.56 4.26
N CYS A 135 8.13 13.79 4.46
CA CYS A 135 8.88 14.80 3.73
C CYS A 135 8.91 14.53 2.22
N GLU A 136 9.14 13.28 1.80
CA GLU A 136 9.12 12.89 0.38
C GLU A 136 7.71 13.07 -0.22
N CYS A 137 6.67 12.67 0.51
CA CYS A 137 5.28 12.90 0.11
C CYS A 137 4.99 14.39 -0.08
N GLN A 138 5.40 15.24 0.86
CA GLN A 138 5.22 16.69 0.76
C GLN A 138 5.93 17.25 -0.48
N ALA A 139 7.18 16.84 -0.74
CA ALA A 139 7.95 17.28 -1.90
C ALA A 139 7.28 16.91 -3.24
N ARG A 140 6.54 15.79 -3.26
CA ARG A 140 5.79 15.29 -4.44
C ARG A 140 4.33 15.75 -4.51
N GLY A 141 3.86 16.55 -3.55
CA GLY A 141 2.45 16.97 -3.48
C GLY A 141 1.46 15.85 -3.10
N ILE A 142 1.94 14.78 -2.47
CA ILE A 142 1.15 13.64 -2.02
C ILE A 142 0.60 13.94 -0.62
N ARG A 143 -0.72 13.86 -0.43
CA ARG A 143 -1.35 14.07 0.89
C ARG A 143 -1.12 12.88 1.81
N VAL A 144 -0.75 13.11 3.06
CA VAL A 144 -0.51 12.03 4.02
C VAL A 144 -1.70 11.86 4.96
N HIS A 145 -2.18 10.62 5.10
CA HIS A 145 -3.11 10.20 6.14
C HIS A 145 -2.32 9.46 7.22
N ILE A 146 -2.31 10.00 8.44
CA ILE A 146 -1.68 9.35 9.59
C ILE A 146 -2.69 8.35 10.17
N ALA A 147 -2.33 7.06 10.17
CA ALA A 147 -3.18 5.99 10.68
C ALA A 147 -2.51 5.27 11.86
N GLY A 148 -3.29 4.65 12.74
CA GLY A 148 -2.76 3.93 13.90
C GLY A 148 -2.07 4.84 14.92
N VAL A 149 -2.61 6.04 15.16
CA VAL A 149 -2.05 7.06 16.08
C VAL A 149 -1.90 6.60 17.54
N PHE A 150 -2.55 5.49 17.91
CA PHE A 150 -2.43 4.86 19.23
C PHE A 150 -1.55 3.60 19.23
N SER A 151 -0.82 3.32 18.13
CA SER A 151 0.13 2.19 18.02
C SER A 151 -0.47 0.81 18.33
N GLY A 152 -1.77 0.61 18.06
CA GLY A 152 -2.46 -0.64 18.40
C GLY A 152 -2.69 -0.85 19.91
N LEU A 153 -2.37 0.14 20.74
CA LEU A 153 -2.61 0.13 22.18
C LEU A 153 -3.89 0.90 22.49
N HIS A 154 -4.71 0.37 23.39
CA HIS A 154 -5.59 1.22 24.20
C HIS A 154 -4.68 2.03 25.11
N HIS A 155 -4.90 3.34 25.22
CA HIS A 155 -4.21 4.24 26.16
C HIS A 155 -3.80 3.51 27.44
N VAL A 156 -2.51 3.21 27.60
CA VAL A 156 -1.98 2.87 28.91
C VAL A 156 -1.49 4.19 29.47
N ASN A 157 -2.29 4.73 30.40
CA ASN A 157 -1.96 5.92 31.19
C ASN A 157 -0.60 5.77 31.87
#